data_AF-A0A7C6U2N0-F1
#
_entry.id   AF-A0A7C6U2N0-F1
#
_cell.length_a   1.000
_cell.length_b   1.000
_cell.length_c   1.000
_cell.angle_alpha   90.00
_cell.angle_beta   90.00
_cell.angle_gamma   90.00
#
_symmetry.space_group_name_H-M   'P 1'
#
loop_
_entity.id
_entity.type
_entity.pdbx_description
1 polymer ?
#
loop_
_entity_poly.entity_id
_entity_poly.type
_entity_poly.pdbx_seq_one_letter_code
_entity_poly.pdbx_strand_id
1 'polypeptide(L)'
;MLYFIFKFIGKPIIGLIVVLSNVINIINIRKTNTSVIIKIPYQEKEKRNIVEIFSMILLFLLIFIVFKSFYALVIIAGLVTITLEIITPRIYKNINGLYSEYIIFNKKISFNKIHSWKRVESNKTISFLGMDGLRFDVFMNNEFNKCIEFLNEKDLKEEI
;
A
#
# COMPACT_ATOMS: atom_id res chain seq x y z
N MET A 1 18.97 3.82 24.44
CA MET A 1 19.52 4.58 23.29
C MET A 1 19.25 3.90 21.95
N LEU A 2 19.63 2.62 21.75
CA LEU A 2 19.36 1.85 20.52
C LEU A 2 17.88 1.79 20.11
N TYR A 3 16.96 1.57 21.06
CA TYR A 3 15.51 1.60 20.80
C TYR A 3 15.04 2.97 20.27
N PHE A 4 15.60 4.06 20.79
CA PHE A 4 15.29 5.41 20.33
C PHE A 4 15.81 5.63 18.90
N ILE A 5 17.06 5.25 18.62
CA ILE A 5 17.64 5.35 17.28
C ILE A 5 16.84 4.52 16.27
N PHE A 6 16.46 3.29 16.62
CA PHE A 6 15.67 2.44 15.73
C PHE A 6 14.27 3.01 15.48
N LYS A 7 13.59 3.48 16.53
CA LYS A 7 12.22 3.99 16.44
C LYS A 7 12.13 5.31 15.67
N PHE A 8 13.11 6.20 15.84
CA PHE A 8 13.06 7.55 15.32
C PHE A 8 13.94 7.80 14.07
N ILE A 9 14.90 6.93 13.76
CA ILE A 9 15.75 7.02 12.55
C ILE A 9 15.55 5.79 11.67
N GLY A 10 15.61 4.58 12.24
CA GLY A 10 15.49 3.33 11.50
C GLY A 10 14.13 3.17 10.80
N LYS A 11 13.03 3.31 11.56
CA LYS A 11 11.67 3.16 11.02
C LYS A 11 11.37 4.16 9.89
N PRO A 12 11.77 5.44 9.99
CA PRO A 12 11.65 6.35 8.87
C PRO A 12 12.42 5.97 7.60
N ILE A 13 13.68 5.56 7.75
CA ILE A 13 14.52 5.13 6.62
C ILE A 13 13.90 3.91 5.93
N ILE A 14 13.40 2.95 6.71
CA ILE A 14 12.70 1.77 6.17
C ILE A 14 11.45 2.21 5.39
N GLY A 15 10.64 3.13 5.93
CA GLY A 15 9.50 3.68 5.21
C GLY A 15 9.89 4.34 3.89
N LEU A 16 10.98 5.10 3.88
CA LEU A 16 11.49 5.76 2.69
C LEU A 16 11.96 4.76 1.62
N ILE A 17 12.67 3.71 2.01
CA ILE A 17 13.10 2.62 1.12
C ILE A 17 11.88 1.93 0.50
N VAL A 18 10.86 1.62 1.31
CA VAL A 18 9.63 0.97 0.82
C VAL A 18 8.93 1.85 -0.22
N VAL A 19 8.88 3.16 -0.01
CA VAL A 19 8.21 4.05 -0.96
C VAL A 19 9.02 4.24 -2.24
N LEU A 20 10.34 4.38 -2.16
CA LEU A 20 11.19 4.38 -3.36
C LEU A 20 11.02 3.10 -4.17
N SER A 21 11.03 1.93 -3.50
CA SER A 21 10.75 0.64 -4.14
C SER A 21 9.38 0.62 -4.82
N ASN A 22 8.36 1.19 -4.17
CA ASN A 22 7.01 1.26 -4.72
C ASN A 22 6.92 2.17 -5.95
N VAL A 23 7.55 3.35 -5.91
CA VAL A 23 7.62 4.26 -7.07
C VAL A 23 8.32 3.61 -8.25
N ILE A 24 9.45 2.94 -8.02
CA ILE A 24 10.18 2.19 -9.05
C ILE A 24 9.28 1.10 -9.65
N ASN A 25 8.56 0.35 -8.81
CA ASN A 25 7.63 -0.68 -9.27
C ASN A 25 6.53 -0.09 -10.15
N ILE A 26 5.97 1.07 -9.80
CA ILE A 26 4.93 1.75 -10.59
C ILE A 26 5.47 2.19 -11.95
N ILE A 27 6.68 2.77 -11.98
CA ILE A 27 7.35 3.15 -13.24
C ILE A 27 7.53 1.92 -14.13
N ASN A 28 7.97 0.80 -13.55
CA ASN A 28 8.17 -0.44 -14.29
C ASN A 28 6.84 -1.00 -14.83
N ILE A 29 5.77 -1.02 -14.03
CA ILE A 29 4.44 -1.46 -14.46
C ILE A 29 3.91 -0.60 -15.63
N ARG A 30 4.10 0.72 -15.56
CA ARG A 30 3.71 1.62 -16.66
C ARG A 30 4.51 1.38 -17.93
N LYS A 31 5.80 1.04 -17.81
CA LYS A 31 6.64 0.70 -18.97
C LYS A 31 6.26 -0.63 -19.61
N THR A 32 5.78 -1.60 -18.84
CA THR A 32 5.46 -2.94 -19.35
C THR A 32 4.12 -3.03 -20.10
N ASN A 33 3.31 -1.96 -20.17
CA ASN A 33 2.01 -1.93 -20.86
C ASN A 33 1.10 -3.14 -20.56
N THR A 34 1.23 -3.71 -19.36
CA THR A 34 0.42 -4.85 -18.94
C THR A 34 -1.03 -4.41 -18.82
N SER A 35 -1.92 -5.04 -19.60
CA SER A 35 -3.35 -4.76 -19.59
C SER A 35 -3.96 -5.15 -18.25
N VAL A 36 -4.79 -4.27 -17.70
CA VAL A 36 -5.61 -4.56 -16.53
C VAL A 36 -6.76 -5.44 -16.99
N ILE A 37 -6.95 -6.59 -16.35
CA ILE A 37 -8.05 -7.52 -16.65
C ILE A 37 -9.30 -7.09 -15.88
N ILE A 38 -9.14 -6.84 -14.57
CA ILE A 38 -10.21 -6.42 -13.66
C ILE A 38 -9.72 -5.23 -12.87
N LYS A 39 -10.50 -4.15 -12.85
CA LYS A 39 -10.13 -2.94 -12.11
C LYS A 39 -10.60 -3.06 -10.67
N ILE A 40 -9.68 -2.94 -9.73
CA ILE A 40 -10.02 -2.94 -8.31
C ILE A 40 -10.35 -1.50 -7.91
N PRO A 41 -11.57 -1.22 -7.41
CA PRO A 41 -11.93 0.12 -6.96
C PRO A 41 -11.01 0.54 -5.81
N TYR A 42 -10.47 1.76 -5.91
CA TYR A 42 -9.76 2.34 -4.80
C TYR A 42 -10.76 2.69 -3.69
N GLN A 43 -10.71 1.93 -2.61
CA GLN A 43 -11.41 2.30 -1.39
C GLN A 43 -10.55 3.33 -0.65
N GLU A 44 -11.05 4.57 -0.56
CA GLU A 44 -10.49 5.54 0.38
C GLU A 44 -10.64 4.94 1.78
N LYS A 45 -9.54 4.43 2.35
CA LYS A 45 -9.45 4.34 3.82
C LYS A 45 -9.74 5.74 4.35
N GLU A 46 -10.54 5.81 5.42
CA GLU A 46 -10.99 7.06 6.05
C GLU A 46 -9.93 8.15 5.92
N LYS A 47 -10.36 9.29 5.39
CA LYS A 47 -9.55 10.50 5.30
C LYS A 47 -9.07 10.85 6.72
N ARG A 48 -7.91 10.34 7.14
CA ARG A 48 -7.15 11.02 8.17
C ARG A 48 -6.93 12.42 7.64
N ASN A 49 -7.46 13.42 8.33
CA ASN A 49 -7.45 14.81 7.90
C ASN A 49 -6.01 15.19 7.58
N ILE A 50 -5.68 15.18 6.28
CA ILE A 50 -4.35 15.54 5.78
C ILE A 50 -4.02 16.95 6.25
N VAL A 51 -5.03 17.79 6.44
CA VAL A 51 -4.94 19.12 7.04
C VAL A 51 -4.46 19.08 8.49
N GLU A 52 -4.95 18.16 9.33
CA GLU A 52 -4.50 18.01 10.72
C GLU A 52 -3.07 17.49 10.81
N ILE A 53 -2.72 16.58 9.90
CA ILE A 53 -1.33 16.12 9.78
C ILE A 53 -0.47 17.30 9.34
N PHE A 54 -0.80 17.97 8.24
CA PHE A 54 -0.02 19.08 7.72
C PHE A 54 0.07 20.27 8.70
N SER A 55 -0.97 20.54 9.48
CA SER A 55 -0.96 21.56 10.52
C SER A 55 -0.11 21.16 11.73
N MET A 56 -0.11 19.88 12.13
CA MET A 56 0.86 19.36 13.11
C MET A 56 2.30 19.47 12.59
N ILE A 57 2.54 19.17 11.32
CA ILE A 57 3.86 19.30 10.67
C ILE A 57 4.33 20.76 10.68
N LEU A 58 3.44 21.69 10.33
CA LEU A 58 3.72 23.13 10.31
C LEU A 58 3.99 23.68 11.71
N LEU A 59 3.22 23.24 12.71
CA LEU A 59 3.42 23.59 14.12
C LEU A 59 4.79 23.08 14.61
N PHE A 60 5.16 21.84 14.28
CA PHE A 60 6.47 21.27 14.63
C PHE A 60 7.62 22.02 13.94
N LEU A 61 7.46 22.42 12.68
CA LEU A 61 8.42 23.26 11.94
C LEU A 61 8.54 24.69 12.53
N LEU A 62 7.46 25.26 13.04
CA LEU A 62 7.49 26.57 13.70
C LEU A 62 8.20 26.49 15.06
N ILE A 63 7.99 25.42 15.83
CA ILE A 63 8.73 25.13 17.07
C ILE A 63 10.23 24.89 16.77
N PHE A 64 10.56 24.44 15.55
CA PHE A 64 11.90 24.11 15.05
C PHE A 64 12.83 25.30 14.82
N ILE A 65 12.29 26.45 14.40
CA ILE A 65 13.09 27.69 14.21
C ILE A 65 13.79 28.10 15.51
N VAL A 66 13.28 27.63 16.65
CA VAL A 66 13.76 27.96 17.99
C VAL A 66 14.91 27.03 18.46
N PHE A 67 15.02 25.78 17.96
CA PHE A 67 16.00 24.80 18.49
C PHE A 67 16.95 24.24 17.42
N LYS A 68 18.11 24.88 17.24
CA LYS A 68 19.22 24.43 16.36
C LYS A 68 19.90 23.15 16.91
N SER A 69 19.47 21.95 16.52
CA SER A 69 20.20 20.71 16.89
C SER A 69 19.85 19.46 16.06
N PHE A 70 20.68 18.42 16.19
CA PHE A 70 20.59 17.05 15.60
C PHE A 70 19.18 16.40 15.61
N TYR A 71 18.32 16.75 16.56
CA TYR A 71 16.92 16.34 16.59
C TYR A 71 16.11 16.80 15.36
N ALA A 72 16.64 17.79 14.63
CA ALA A 72 16.14 18.28 13.36
C ALA A 72 16.01 17.18 12.30
N LEU A 73 17.06 16.40 12.11
CA LEU A 73 17.11 15.33 11.10
C LEU A 73 16.13 14.21 11.42
N VAL A 74 15.97 13.91 12.72
CA VAL A 74 15.10 12.86 13.22
C VAL A 74 13.62 13.18 12.97
N ILE A 75 13.23 14.44 13.22
CA ILE A 75 11.86 14.90 12.98
C ILE A 75 11.58 15.00 11.48
N ILE A 76 12.50 15.54 10.68
CA ILE A 76 12.36 15.57 9.21
C ILE A 76 12.19 14.16 8.64
N ALA A 77 12.96 13.18 9.13
CA ALA A 77 12.81 11.79 8.71
C ALA A 77 11.41 11.25 9.04
N GLY A 78 10.91 11.49 10.27
CA GLY A 78 9.55 11.12 10.66
C GLY A 78 8.46 11.79 9.81
N LEU A 79 8.62 13.07 9.50
CA LEU A 79 7.73 13.83 8.62
C LEU A 79 7.65 13.19 7.24
N VAL A 80 8.81 12.96 6.61
CA VAL A 80 8.89 12.32 5.29
C VAL A 80 8.19 10.96 5.31
N THR A 81 8.31 10.18 6.38
CA THR A 81 7.65 8.87 6.49
C THR A 81 6.13 8.99 6.48
N ILE A 82 5.59 9.97 7.21
CA ILE A 82 4.15 10.24 7.26
C ILE A 82 3.65 10.70 5.89
N THR A 83 4.34 11.63 5.22
CA THR A 83 3.96 12.07 3.88
C THR A 83 3.98 10.92 2.89
N LEU A 84 4.97 10.04 2.99
CA LEU A 84 5.13 8.88 2.13
C LEU A 84 4.04 7.82 2.36
N GLU A 85 3.62 7.56 3.60
CA GLU A 85 2.48 6.68 3.90
C GLU A 85 1.17 7.21 3.31
N ILE A 86 1.00 8.54 3.21
CA ILE A 86 -0.19 9.17 2.64
C ILE A 86 -0.15 9.16 1.10
N ILE A 87 1.02 9.44 0.51
CA ILE A 87 1.16 9.56 -0.95
C ILE A 87 1.11 8.19 -1.62
N THR A 88 1.73 7.16 -1.03
CA THR A 88 1.88 5.84 -1.66
C THR A 88 0.54 5.24 -2.12
N PRO A 89 -0.52 5.14 -1.28
CA PRO A 89 -1.82 4.62 -1.72
C PRO A 89 -2.42 5.41 -2.88
N ARG A 90 -2.20 6.73 -2.92
CA ARG A 90 -2.68 7.59 -4.02
C ARG A 90 -1.96 7.32 -5.33
N ILE A 91 -0.68 6.97 -5.30
CA ILE A 91 0.04 6.62 -6.54
C ILE A 91 -0.52 5.30 -7.13
N TYR A 92 -0.91 4.36 -6.28
CA TYR A 92 -1.51 3.09 -6.70
C TYR A 92 -2.99 3.18 -7.12
N LYS A 93 -3.70 4.25 -6.73
CA LYS A 93 -5.14 4.46 -7.04
C LYS A 93 -5.51 4.22 -8.50
N ASN A 94 -4.64 4.60 -9.44
CA ASN A 94 -4.92 4.53 -10.87
C ASN A 94 -4.52 3.19 -11.52
N ILE A 95 -3.82 2.33 -10.79
CA ILE A 95 -3.29 1.06 -11.30
C ILE A 95 -3.73 -0.15 -10.45
N ASN A 96 -4.60 0.05 -9.46
CA ASN A 96 -5.16 -1.06 -8.69
C ASN A 96 -6.02 -1.94 -9.61
N GLY A 97 -5.73 -3.23 -9.62
CA GLY A 97 -6.36 -4.18 -10.52
C GLY A 97 -5.75 -5.57 -10.45
N LEU A 98 -6.46 -6.55 -11.00
CA LEU A 98 -5.88 -7.84 -11.34
C LEU A 98 -5.30 -7.76 -12.76
N TYR A 99 -4.05 -8.22 -12.85
CA TYR A 99 -3.30 -8.38 -14.09
C TYR A 99 -3.10 -9.87 -14.34
N SER A 100 -2.51 -10.24 -15.48
CA SER A 100 -2.29 -11.64 -15.83
C SER A 100 -1.43 -12.42 -14.81
N GLU A 101 -0.43 -11.78 -14.21
CA GLU A 101 0.56 -12.45 -13.36
C GLU A 101 0.57 -11.98 -11.90
N TYR A 102 -0.12 -10.88 -11.60
CA TYR A 102 -0.08 -10.26 -10.30
C TYR A 102 -1.36 -9.46 -10.01
N ILE A 103 -1.59 -9.22 -8.72
CA ILE A 103 -2.57 -8.28 -8.20
C ILE A 103 -1.84 -7.00 -7.80
N ILE A 104 -2.38 -5.85 -8.20
CA ILE A 104 -1.99 -4.56 -7.62
C ILE A 104 -3.10 -4.10 -6.69
N PHE A 105 -2.77 -4.04 -5.40
CA PHE A 105 -3.64 -3.49 -4.36
C PHE A 105 -2.80 -2.77 -3.31
N ASN A 106 -2.51 -1.48 -3.53
CA ASN A 106 -1.56 -0.67 -2.74
C ASN A 106 -0.11 -1.22 -2.69
N LYS A 107 0.13 -2.42 -3.22
CA LYS A 107 1.40 -3.10 -3.46
C LYS A 107 1.22 -4.07 -4.63
N LYS A 108 2.31 -4.44 -5.31
CA LYS A 108 2.33 -5.48 -6.35
C LYS A 108 2.53 -6.85 -5.70
N ILE A 109 1.66 -7.81 -6.00
CA ILE A 109 1.69 -9.18 -5.44
C ILE A 109 1.54 -10.18 -6.58
N SER A 110 2.58 -10.95 -6.87
CA SER A 110 2.51 -12.03 -7.87
C SER A 110 1.62 -13.17 -7.39
N PHE A 111 0.87 -13.80 -8.30
CA PHE A 111 -0.02 -14.92 -7.93
C PHE A 111 0.71 -16.11 -7.34
N ASN A 112 1.97 -16.33 -7.73
CA ASN A 112 2.82 -17.36 -7.13
C ASN A 112 3.15 -17.11 -5.64
N LYS A 113 2.83 -15.93 -5.09
CA LYS A 113 2.95 -15.61 -3.66
C LYS A 113 1.61 -15.70 -2.93
N ILE A 114 0.53 -16.04 -3.63
CA ILE A 114 -0.80 -16.23 -3.08
C ILE A 114 -0.97 -17.74 -2.88
N HIS A 115 -1.25 -18.12 -1.63
CA HIS A 115 -1.48 -19.51 -1.27
C HIS A 115 -2.92 -19.93 -1.61
N SER A 116 -3.89 -19.10 -1.24
CA SER A 116 -5.32 -19.38 -1.41
C SER A 116 -6.14 -18.09 -1.39
N TRP A 117 -7.41 -18.21 -1.78
CA TRP A 117 -8.38 -17.13 -1.71
C TRP A 117 -9.71 -17.61 -1.15
N LYS A 118 -10.51 -16.71 -0.59
CA LYS A 118 -11.82 -17.00 -0.01
C LYS A 118 -12.86 -16.01 -0.48
N ARG A 119 -14.06 -16.51 -0.81
CA ARG A 119 -15.25 -15.69 -1.07
C ARG A 119 -15.78 -15.12 0.24
N VAL A 120 -15.98 -13.81 0.27
CA VAL A 120 -16.73 -13.11 1.32
C VAL A 120 -17.97 -12.51 0.66
N GLU A 121 -18.95 -13.38 0.39
CA GLU A 121 -20.12 -13.08 -0.44
C GLU A 121 -20.96 -11.93 0.09
N SER A 122 -21.08 -11.81 1.41
CA SER A 122 -21.86 -10.76 2.08
C SER A 122 -21.44 -9.34 1.65
N ASN A 123 -20.18 -9.16 1.27
CA ASN A 123 -19.61 -7.85 0.94
C ASN A 123 -19.01 -7.79 -0.47
N LYS A 124 -19.25 -8.76 -1.36
CA LYS A 124 -18.56 -8.84 -2.67
C LYS A 124 -17.03 -8.69 -2.53
N THR A 125 -16.48 -9.22 -1.46
CA THR A 125 -15.06 -9.11 -1.13
C THR A 125 -14.37 -10.44 -1.39
N ILE A 126 -13.15 -10.38 -1.91
CA ILE A 126 -12.28 -11.53 -2.05
C ILE A 126 -11.12 -11.37 -1.07
N SER A 127 -10.97 -12.33 -0.18
CA SER A 127 -9.86 -12.37 0.77
C SER A 127 -8.75 -13.25 0.20
N PHE A 128 -7.53 -12.71 0.11
CA PHE A 128 -6.36 -13.44 -0.37
C PHE A 128 -5.43 -13.76 0.79
N LEU A 129 -5.01 -15.03 0.89
CA LEU A 129 -3.98 -15.48 1.82
C LEU A 129 -2.65 -15.55 1.09
N GLY A 130 -1.68 -14.75 1.54
CA GLY A 130 -0.30 -14.85 1.07
C GLY A 130 0.42 -16.08 1.63
N MET A 131 1.47 -16.53 0.94
CA MET A 131 2.37 -17.57 1.46
C MET A 131 3.11 -17.14 2.73
N ASP A 132 3.16 -15.84 3.01
CA ASP A 132 3.67 -15.26 4.26
C ASP A 132 2.67 -15.38 5.43
N GLY A 133 1.49 -15.97 5.21
CA GLY A 133 0.43 -16.12 6.19
C GLY A 133 -0.40 -14.85 6.41
N LEU A 134 -0.11 -13.75 5.69
CA LEU A 134 -0.85 -12.51 5.80
C LEU A 134 -2.08 -12.52 4.87
N ARG A 135 -3.22 -12.07 5.40
CA ARG A 135 -4.43 -11.86 4.60
C ARG A 135 -4.59 -10.41 4.18
N PHE A 136 -5.16 -10.22 3.00
CA PHE A 136 -5.65 -8.93 2.55
C PHE A 136 -6.95 -9.09 1.79
N ASP A 137 -7.85 -8.13 2.01
CA ASP A 137 -9.20 -8.16 1.45
C ASP A 137 -9.31 -7.16 0.32
N VAL A 138 -9.92 -7.61 -0.78
CA VAL A 138 -10.15 -6.81 -1.97
C VAL A 138 -11.63 -6.79 -2.28
N PHE A 139 -12.23 -5.62 -2.14
CA PHE A 139 -13.60 -5.41 -2.56
C PHE A 139 -13.69 -5.35 -4.08
N MET A 140 -14.56 -6.18 -4.64
CA MET A 140 -14.87 -6.18 -6.06
C MET A 140 -16.27 -5.60 -6.23
N ASN A 141 -16.42 -4.58 -7.07
CA ASN A 141 -17.72 -3.97 -7.37
C ASN A 141 -18.61 -4.96 -8.18
N ASN A 142 -18.95 -4.62 -9.41
CA ASN A 142 -19.76 -5.46 -10.28
C ASN A 142 -18.93 -6.54 -11.01
N GLU A 143 -17.64 -6.62 -10.73
CA GLU A 143 -16.71 -7.57 -11.36
C GLU A 143 -16.37 -8.76 -10.46
N PHE A 144 -17.12 -8.96 -9.36
CA PHE A 144 -16.90 -10.06 -8.41
C PHE A 144 -16.91 -11.44 -9.08
N ASN A 145 -17.93 -11.73 -9.91
CA ASN A 145 -18.04 -13.01 -10.61
C ASN A 145 -16.92 -13.21 -11.64
N LYS A 146 -16.59 -12.16 -12.41
CA LYS A 146 -15.45 -12.19 -13.34
C LYS A 146 -14.13 -12.46 -12.61
N CYS A 147 -13.97 -11.91 -11.41
CA CYS A 147 -12.78 -12.16 -10.61
C CYS A 147 -12.71 -13.61 -10.14
N ILE A 148 -13.84 -14.21 -9.75
CA ILE A 148 -13.90 -15.63 -9.39
C ILE A 148 -13.49 -16.50 -10.59
N GLU A 149 -14.07 -16.25 -11.77
CA GLU A 149 -13.72 -16.96 -13.01
C GLU A 149 -12.21 -16.85 -13.28
N PHE A 150 -11.67 -15.64 -13.22
CA PHE A 150 -10.25 -15.39 -13.42
C PHE A 150 -9.35 -16.12 -12.40
N LEU A 151 -9.74 -16.18 -11.13
CA LEU A 151 -8.96 -16.88 -10.09
C LEU A 151 -9.00 -18.40 -10.28
N ASN A 152 -10.13 -18.93 -10.75
CA ASN A 152 -10.26 -20.35 -11.11
C ASN A 152 -9.41 -20.69 -12.33
N GLU A 153 -9.36 -19.83 -13.36
CA GLU A 153 -8.45 -19.99 -14.51
C GLU A 153 -6.97 -19.97 -14.10
N LYS A 154 -6.63 -19.28 -13.02
CA LYS A 154 -5.28 -19.23 -12.46
C LYS A 154 -4.92 -20.43 -11.58
N ASP A 155 -5.83 -21.40 -11.45
CA ASP A 155 -5.67 -22.61 -10.62
C ASP A 155 -5.32 -22.27 -9.16
N LEU A 156 -5.86 -21.16 -8.65
CA LEU A 156 -5.66 -20.76 -7.26
C LEU A 156 -6.68 -21.45 -6.36
N LYS A 157 -6.19 -22.07 -5.29
CA LYS A 157 -7.03 -22.81 -4.34
C LYS A 157 -8.05 -21.90 -3.65
N GLU A 158 -9.32 -22.23 -3.81
CA GLU A 158 -10.42 -21.63 -3.05
C GLU A 158 -10.53 -22.30 -1.66
N GLU A 159 -10.63 -21.48 -0.61
CA GLU A 159 -10.97 -21.92 0.74
C GLU A 159 -12.48 -21.96 0.95
N ILE A 160 -12.96 -23.07 1.51
CA ILE A 160 -14.36 -23.27 1.93
C ILE A 160 -14.62 -22.44 3.20
#